data_AF-A0A3C0EFZ8-F1
#
_entry.id   AF-A0A3C0EFZ8-F1
#
_cell.length_a   1.000
_cell.length_b   1.000
_cell.length_c   1.000
_cell.angle_alpha   90.00
_cell.angle_beta   90.00
_cell.angle_gamma   90.00
#
_symmetry.space_group_name_H-M   'P 1'
#
loop_
_entity.id
_entity.type
_entity.pdbx_description
1 polymer ?
#
loop_
_entity_poly.entity_id
_entity_poly.type
_entity_poly.pdbx_seq_one_letter_code
_entity_poly.pdbx_strand_id
1 'polypeptide(L)' 'MYEAFYGFDVLPFSNTPNARFFYQSEQHNEALAKLVYTVQNRRGIALVTGQIGCGKTMLIRA' A
#
# COMPACT_ATOMS: atom_id res chain seq x y z
N MET A 1 -15.15 1.05 22.71
CA MET A 1 -15.32 2.15 23.71
C MET A 1 -14.81 3.46 23.14
N TYR A 2 -13.57 3.49 22.61
CA TYR A 2 -13.06 4.62 21.84
C TYR A 2 -13.78 4.79 20.50
N GLU A 3 -14.12 3.69 19.82
CA GLU A 3 -14.79 3.74 18.50
C GLU A 3 -16.15 4.42 18.59
N ALA A 4 -16.99 4.02 19.54
CA ALA A 4 -18.31 4.62 19.75
C ALA A 4 -18.23 6.08 20.24
N PHE A 5 -17.21 6.44 21.03
CA PHE A 5 -17.03 7.81 21.51
C PHE A 5 -16.60 8.78 20.39
N TYR A 6 -15.73 8.34 19.48
CA TYR A 6 -15.23 9.16 18.37
C TYR A 6 -15.99 8.93 17.04
N GLY A 7 -16.96 8.02 17.00
CA GLY A 7 -17.72 7.68 15.80
C GLY A 7 -16.89 6.93 14.74
N PHE A 8 -15.88 6.17 15.15
CA PHE A 8 -15.13 5.33 14.21
C PHE A 8 -15.82 3.97 14.00
N ASP A 9 -15.84 3.48 12.77
CA ASP A 9 -16.37 2.15 12.45
C ASP A 9 -15.45 1.02 12.94
N VAL A 10 -14.18 1.34 13.16
CA VAL A 10 -13.12 0.37 13.47
C VAL A 10 -12.10 0.99 14.41
N LEU A 11 -11.41 0.14 15.17
CA LEU A 11 -10.37 0.58 16.09
C LEU A 11 -9.30 1.41 15.34
N PRO A 12 -9.11 2.69 15.69
CA PRO A 12 -8.09 3.52 15.08
C PRO A 12 -6.69 3.13 15.59
N PHE A 13 -5.65 3.48 14.83
CA PHE A 13 -4.24 3.33 15.23
C PHE A 13 -3.82 1.90 15.63
N SER A 14 -4.36 0.88 14.97
CA SER A 14 -3.86 -0.49 15.13
C SER A 14 -2.39 -0.59 14.70
N ASN A 15 -1.59 -1.35 15.46
CA ASN A 15 -0.19 -1.61 15.14
C ASN A 15 -0.02 -2.51 13.90
N THR A 16 -1.08 -3.15 13.42
CA THR A 16 -1.03 -3.99 12.22
C THR A 16 -1.36 -3.15 10.98
N PRO A 17 -0.46 -3.07 9.99
CA PRO A 17 -0.76 -2.39 8.72
C PRO A 17 -1.97 -3.02 8.05
N ASN A 18 -2.98 -2.22 7.70
CA ASN A 18 -4.20 -2.70 7.05
C ASN A 18 -4.35 -2.07 5.65
N ALA A 19 -4.41 -2.93 4.63
CA ALA A 19 -4.49 -2.53 3.22
C ALA A 19 -5.68 -1.62 2.90
N ARG A 20 -6.79 -1.73 3.65
CA ARG A 20 -7.96 -0.86 3.49
C ARG A 20 -7.68 0.62 3.67
N PHE A 21 -6.60 0.94 4.39
CA PHE A 21 -6.15 2.31 4.65
C PHE A 21 -4.93 2.69 3.81
N PHE A 22 -4.61 1.90 2.79
CA PHE A 22 -3.52 2.24 1.89
C PHE A 22 -3.86 3.51 1.11
N TYR A 23 -3.06 4.54 1.32
CA TYR A 23 -3.16 5.78 0.55
C TYR A 23 -2.38 5.63 -0.76
N GLN A 24 -3.10 5.64 -1.87
CA GLN A 24 -2.54 5.58 -3.22
C GLN A 24 -1.89 6.92 -3.61
N SER A 25 -0.68 7.17 -3.10
CA SER A 25 0.09 8.33 -3.55
C SER A 25 0.43 8.24 -5.04
N GLU A 26 0.73 9.37 -5.66
CA GLU A 26 1.16 9.42 -7.06
C GLU A 26 2.37 8.49 -7.33
N GLN A 27 3.34 8.47 -6.42
CA GLN A 27 4.52 7.61 -6.51
C GLN A 27 4.16 6.12 -6.42
N HIS A 28 3.19 5.77 -5.56
CA HIS A 28 2.69 4.40 -5.45
C HIS A 28 1.98 3.98 -6.74
N ASN A 29 1.14 4.86 -7.30
CA ASN A 29 0.43 4.58 -8.56
C ASN A 29 1.40 4.40 -9.74
N GLU A 30 2.43 5.24 -9.84
CA GLU A 30 3.44 5.12 -10.88
C GLU A 30 4.24 3.81 -10.73
N ALA A 31 4.64 3.46 -9.51
CA ALA A 31 5.34 2.20 -9.25
C ALA A 31 4.48 0.98 -9.61
N LEU A 32 3.19 0.99 -9.23
CA LEU A 32 2.25 -0.08 -9.59
C LEU A 32 2.07 -0.19 -11.10
N ALA A 33 1.92 0.93 -11.81
CA ALA A 33 1.81 0.95 -13.27
C ALA A 33 3.04 0.33 -13.95
N LYS A 34 4.25 0.62 -13.46
CA LYS A 34 5.51 0.01 -13.96
C LYS A 34 5.56 -1.50 -13.69
N LEU A 35 5.07 -1.95 -12.54
CA LEU A 35 4.97 -3.38 -12.23
C LEU A 35 3.98 -4.09 -13.15
N VAL A 36 2.78 -3.53 -13.32
CA VAL A 36 1.75 -4.07 -14.24
C VAL A 36 2.30 -4.15 -15.66
N TYR A 37 2.93 -3.09 -16.14
CA TYR A 37 3.56 -3.06 -17.46
C TYR A 37 4.64 -4.15 -17.60
N THR A 38 5.49 -4.34 -16.58
CA THR A 38 6.52 -5.39 -16.58
C THR A 38 5.90 -6.78 -16.75
N VAL A 39 4.85 -7.08 -15.97
CA VAL A 39 4.13 -8.36 -16.03
C VAL A 39 3.48 -8.56 -17.40
N GLN A 40 2.77 -7.55 -17.90
CA GLN A 40 2.07 -7.60 -19.20
C GLN A 40 3.04 -7.83 -20.37
N ASN A 41 4.23 -7.22 -20.31
CA ASN A 41 5.25 -7.33 -21.35
C ASN A 41 6.23 -8.49 -21.11
N ARG A 42 5.95 -9.38 -20.14
CA ARG A 42 6.78 -10.53 -19.77
C ARG A 42 8.26 -10.16 -19.56
N ARG A 43 8.52 -8.99 -19.00
CA ARG A 43 9.88 -8.61 -18.59
C ARG A 43 10.22 -9.42 -17.34
N GLY A 44 11.32 -10.18 -17.39
CA GLY A 44 11.56 -11.27 -16.44
C GLY A 44 11.58 -10.87 -14.96
N ILE A 45 12.06 -9.67 -14.62
CA ILE A 45 12.18 -9.20 -13.23
C ILE A 45 11.86 -7.71 -13.14
N ALA A 46 11.14 -7.30 -12.09
CA ALA A 46 11.03 -5.91 -11.65
C ALA A 46 11.49 -5.78 -10.20
N LEU A 47 12.09 -4.64 -9.86
CA LEU A 47 12.59 -4.32 -8.52
C LEU A 47 11.95 -3.03 -8.02
N VAL A 48 11.27 -3.10 -6.87
CA VAL A 48 10.74 -1.92 -6.16
C VAL A 48 11.70 -1.53 -5.05
N THR A 49 12.27 -0.33 -5.15
CA THR A 49 13.19 0.23 -4.14
C THR A 49 12.56 1.41 -3.41
N GLY A 50 13.12 1.78 -2.26
CA GLY A 50 12.62 2.87 -1.43
C GLY A 50 13.06 2.71 0.02
N GLN A 51 13.00 3.80 0.80
CA GLN A 51 13.40 3.80 2.20
C GLN A 51 12.48 2.92 3.08
N ILE A 52 12.93 2.66 4.31
CA ILE A 52 12.15 1.93 5.32
C ILE A 52 10.85 2.71 5.57
N GLY A 53 9.72 2.01 5.63
CA GLY A 53 8.42 2.63 5.86
C GLY A 53 7.72 3.23 4.62
N CYS A 54 8.34 3.28 3.45
CA CYS A 54 7.71 3.85 2.23
C CYS A 54 6.55 3.02 1.62
N GLY A 55 6.08 1.97 2.31
CA GLY A 55 4.94 1.19 1.84
C GLY A 55 5.24 0.21 0.68
N LYS A 56 6.49 -0.16 0.43
CA LYS A 56 6.87 -1.12 -0.63
C LYS A 56 6.08 -2.44 -0.57
N THR A 57 5.95 -3.03 0.63
CA THR A 57 5.18 -4.27 0.83
C THR A 57 3.68 -4.02 0.74
N MET A 58 3.21 -2.86 1.21
CA MET A 58 1.81 -2.46 1.13
C MET A 58 1.36 -2.31 -0.32
N LEU A 59 2.18 -1.66 -1.15
CA LEU A 59 1.94 -1.47 -2.58
C LEU A 59 1.63 -2.77 -3.34
N ILE A 60 2.24 -3.88 -2.93
CA ILE A 60 2.07 -5.19 -3.59
C ILE A 60 0.84 -5.95 -3.05
N ARG A 61 0.38 -5.64 -1.84
CA ARG A 61 -0.66 -6.40 -1.12
C ARG A 61 -2.00 -5.69 -1.02
N ALA A 62 -2.04 -4.38 -1.26
CA ALA A 62 -3.26 -3.58 -1.28
C ALA A 62 -4.06 -3.84 -2.56
#